data_AF-A0A8G1EET3-F1
#
_entry.id   AF-A0A8G1EET3-F1
#
_cell.length_a   1.000
_cell.length_b   1.000
_cell.length_c   1.000
_cell.angle_alpha   90.00
_cell.angle_beta   90.00
_cell.angle_gamma   90.00
#
_symmetry.space_group_name_H-M   'P 1'
#
loop_
_entity.id
_entity.type
_entity.pdbx_description
1 polymer ?
#
loop_
_entity_poly.entity_id
_entity_poly.type
_entity_poly.pdbx_seq_one_letter_code
_entity_poly.pdbx_strand_id
1 'polypeptide(L)'
;MDIEPSVLKKLVAARYFYQLSTEQAALEQGPPVFAAVSLLQDALETFFIACCDHLNADVPRKIEFIQYIDKINDCIGPDRTLPNKRRLIEINSVRVSAKHHGALPDARELAGYVDDTRRFLESACKVVFDCDFWHLSLVDSLKDSPSKSELIKAQNAIKNRDFHEVLTLCRRALFLEFEEAYDVRLFEKEQINALTSALCKAPQFARSNSYISQYVTDPFDYIVLDRDRIDSDLAKLRIDHAMWWNVRRLTPDVYRFQRDSEWLTKFDIGLFEPKGIEMRAAYVLESMIEIVRRVQISRGSYRSSGTAEYHEVTAAPNSKVLRRALLESEVVYKVGSSPTKLRVQYRSPGLDGKGSFWHVVDFWASDNHDSILIGYLSESDTQP
;
A
#
# COMPACT_ATOMS: atom_id res chain seq x y z
N MET A 1 -11.38 -23.95 -5.86
CA MET A 1 -10.33 -24.37 -6.81
C MET A 1 -9.23 -23.33 -6.68
N ASP A 2 -7.99 -23.75 -6.39
CA ASP A 2 -6.91 -22.79 -6.16
C ASP A 2 -6.39 -22.29 -7.50
N ILE A 3 -6.56 -21.00 -7.76
CA ILE A 3 -6.04 -20.33 -8.96
C ILE A 3 -4.54 -20.11 -8.75
N GLU A 4 -3.72 -20.61 -9.67
CA GLU A 4 -2.27 -20.41 -9.61
C GLU A 4 -1.92 -18.91 -9.56
N PRO A 5 -0.96 -18.45 -8.74
CA PRO A 5 -0.60 -17.04 -8.64
C PRO A 5 -0.25 -16.36 -9.98
N SER A 6 0.30 -17.12 -10.94
CA SER A 6 0.63 -16.61 -12.28
C SER A 6 -0.62 -16.36 -13.13
N VAL A 7 -1.68 -17.15 -12.94
CA VAL A 7 -3.01 -17.00 -13.56
C VAL A 7 -3.77 -15.85 -12.91
N LEU A 8 -3.78 -15.79 -11.57
CA LEU A 8 -4.44 -14.73 -10.82
C LEU A 8 -3.93 -13.34 -11.20
N LYS A 9 -2.61 -13.18 -11.39
CA LYS A 9 -2.00 -11.94 -11.86
C LYS A 9 -2.54 -11.51 -13.23
N LYS A 10 -2.75 -12.45 -14.15
CA LYS A 10 -3.31 -12.15 -15.48
C LYS A 10 -4.78 -11.76 -15.38
N LEU A 11 -5.58 -12.45 -14.56
CA LEU A 11 -6.99 -12.07 -14.35
C LEU A 11 -7.13 -10.68 -13.74
N VAL A 12 -6.29 -10.32 -12.76
CA VAL A 12 -6.27 -8.97 -12.18
C VAL A 12 -5.78 -7.93 -13.20
N ALA A 13 -4.81 -8.26 -14.04
CA ALA A 13 -4.39 -7.39 -15.14
C ALA A 13 -5.51 -7.18 -16.19
N ALA A 14 -6.24 -8.24 -16.55
CA ALA A 14 -7.39 -8.15 -17.45
C ALA A 14 -8.46 -7.20 -16.90
N ARG A 15 -8.75 -7.31 -15.59
CA ARG A 15 -9.70 -6.41 -14.92
C ARG A 15 -9.23 -4.96 -14.90
N TYR A 16 -7.94 -4.73 -14.65
CA TYR A 16 -7.33 -3.40 -14.71
C TYR A 16 -7.45 -2.78 -16.12
N PHE A 17 -7.14 -3.53 -17.18
CA PHE A 17 -7.32 -3.05 -18.57
C PHE A 17 -8.78 -2.73 -18.89
N TYR A 18 -9.72 -3.55 -18.40
CA TYR A 18 -11.15 -3.27 -18.54
C TYR A 18 -11.57 -1.96 -17.84
N GLN A 19 -11.08 -1.71 -16.62
CA GLN A 19 -11.36 -0.46 -15.89
C GLN A 19 -10.81 0.76 -16.63
N LEU A 20 -9.54 0.71 -17.06
CA LEU A 20 -8.95 1.78 -17.86
C LEU A 20 -9.73 2.02 -19.16
N SER A 21 -10.15 0.94 -19.83
CA SER A 21 -10.98 1.07 -21.04
C SER A 21 -12.29 1.80 -20.75
N THR A 22 -12.96 1.48 -19.65
CA THR A 22 -14.21 2.11 -19.23
C THR A 22 -14.02 3.62 -19.00
N GLU A 23 -12.91 4.01 -18.35
CA GLU A 23 -12.56 5.41 -18.14
C GLU A 23 -12.31 6.15 -19.45
N GLN A 24 -11.58 5.53 -20.39
CA GLN A 24 -11.33 6.12 -21.70
C GLN A 24 -12.60 6.24 -22.55
N ALA A 25 -13.48 5.24 -22.48
CA ALA A 25 -14.76 5.24 -23.20
C ALA A 25 -15.68 6.37 -22.72
N ALA A 26 -15.65 6.68 -21.42
CA ALA A 26 -16.46 7.75 -20.81
C ALA A 26 -16.08 9.16 -21.29
N LEU A 27 -14.93 9.36 -21.94
CA LEU A 27 -14.53 10.63 -22.53
C LEU A 27 -15.25 10.93 -23.85
N GLU A 28 -15.93 9.92 -24.43
CA GLU A 28 -16.83 9.97 -25.59
C GLU A 28 -16.30 10.59 -26.90
N GLN A 29 -15.10 11.17 -26.94
CA GLN A 29 -14.55 11.82 -28.14
C GLN A 29 -13.03 11.72 -28.27
N GLY A 30 -12.56 11.68 -29.53
CA GLY A 30 -11.15 11.86 -29.90
C GLY A 30 -10.26 10.64 -29.66
N PRO A 31 -8.94 10.86 -29.43
CA PRO A 31 -7.96 9.80 -29.20
C PRO A 31 -8.30 8.78 -28.10
N PRO A 32 -8.97 9.14 -26.97
CA PRO A 32 -9.40 8.19 -25.95
C PRO A 32 -10.23 7.02 -26.47
N VAL A 33 -11.06 7.22 -27.50
CA VAL A 33 -11.92 6.16 -28.06
C VAL A 33 -11.07 5.04 -28.70
N PHE A 34 -9.94 5.39 -29.32
CA PHE A 34 -8.97 4.41 -29.84
C PHE A 34 -8.30 3.63 -28.71
N ALA A 35 -7.95 4.32 -27.62
CA ALA A 35 -7.34 3.69 -26.45
C ALA A 35 -8.33 2.72 -25.78
N ALA A 36 -9.58 3.13 -25.62
CA ALA A 36 -10.63 2.33 -25.00
C ALA A 36 -10.83 0.98 -25.70
N VAL A 37 -11.00 0.96 -27.03
CA VAL A 37 -11.20 -0.29 -27.77
C VAL A 37 -9.95 -1.19 -27.74
N SER A 38 -8.76 -0.60 -27.74
CA SER A 38 -7.50 -1.35 -27.61
C SER A 38 -7.39 -1.99 -26.23
N LEU A 39 -7.73 -1.26 -25.17
CA LEU A 39 -7.71 -1.74 -23.80
C LEU A 39 -8.78 -2.83 -23.54
N LEU A 40 -9.96 -2.76 -24.18
CA LEU A 40 -10.93 -3.88 -24.14
C LEU A 40 -10.33 -5.15 -24.74
N GLN A 41 -9.66 -5.02 -25.88
CA GLN A 41 -9.00 -6.15 -26.52
C GLN A 41 -7.92 -6.73 -25.62
N ASP A 42 -7.06 -5.89 -25.04
CA ASP A 42 -6.00 -6.31 -24.13
C ASP A 42 -6.57 -7.00 -22.88
N ALA A 43 -7.70 -6.53 -22.35
CA ALA A 43 -8.42 -7.17 -21.25
C ALA A 43 -8.88 -8.59 -21.64
N LEU A 44 -9.53 -8.74 -22.80
CA LEU A 44 -10.03 -10.03 -23.31
C LEU A 44 -8.89 -11.01 -23.61
N GLU A 45 -7.83 -10.56 -24.29
CA GLU A 45 -6.66 -11.39 -24.61
C GLU A 45 -5.94 -11.85 -23.34
N THR A 46 -5.72 -10.94 -22.39
CA THR A 46 -5.10 -11.29 -21.11
C THR A 46 -5.96 -12.31 -20.34
N PHE A 47 -7.28 -12.17 -20.37
CA PHE A 47 -8.21 -13.13 -19.78
C PHE A 47 -8.13 -14.50 -20.47
N PHE A 48 -8.08 -14.54 -21.80
CA PHE A 48 -7.94 -15.79 -22.55
C PHE A 48 -6.64 -16.52 -22.25
N ILE A 49 -5.52 -15.81 -22.17
CA ILE A 49 -4.24 -16.39 -21.78
C ILE A 49 -4.35 -16.99 -20.37
N ALA A 50 -4.98 -16.29 -19.43
CA ALA A 50 -5.23 -16.82 -18.09
C ALA A 50 -6.06 -18.11 -18.11
N CYS A 51 -7.10 -18.18 -18.96
CA CYS A 51 -7.90 -19.39 -19.13
C CYS A 51 -7.09 -20.55 -19.70
N CYS A 52 -6.31 -20.30 -20.76
CA CYS A 52 -5.48 -21.32 -21.39
C CYS A 52 -4.42 -21.87 -20.43
N ASP A 53 -3.75 -21.01 -19.66
CA ASP A 53 -2.80 -21.43 -18.63
C ASP A 53 -3.48 -22.28 -17.56
N HIS A 54 -4.65 -21.86 -17.06
CA HIS A 54 -5.38 -22.59 -16.03
C HIS A 54 -5.86 -23.97 -16.50
N LEU A 55 -6.32 -24.06 -17.75
CA LEU A 55 -6.81 -25.29 -18.36
C LEU A 55 -5.68 -26.15 -18.94
N ASN A 56 -4.42 -25.69 -18.88
CA ASN A 56 -3.28 -26.29 -19.58
C ASN A 56 -3.57 -26.54 -21.07
N ALA A 57 -4.24 -25.59 -21.73
CA ALA A 57 -4.59 -25.69 -23.14
C ALA A 57 -3.34 -25.59 -24.02
N ASP A 58 -3.24 -26.46 -25.03
CA ASP A 58 -2.15 -26.43 -26.00
C ASP A 58 -2.35 -25.29 -27.01
N VAL A 59 -1.67 -24.17 -26.74
CA VAL A 59 -1.75 -22.92 -27.51
C VAL A 59 -0.44 -22.68 -28.27
N PRO A 60 -0.48 -22.56 -29.60
CA PRO A 60 0.71 -22.26 -30.38
C PRO A 60 1.22 -20.84 -30.11
N ARG A 61 2.53 -20.62 -30.29
CA ARG A 61 3.18 -19.31 -30.07
C ARG A 61 2.55 -18.15 -30.86
N LYS A 62 1.94 -18.45 -32.01
CA LYS A 62 1.13 -17.51 -32.79
C LYS A 62 -0.28 -18.09 -32.85
N ILE A 63 -1.21 -17.45 -32.16
CA ILE A 63 -2.61 -17.80 -32.15
C ILE A 63 -3.42 -16.52 -32.44
N GLU A 64 -4.43 -16.65 -33.27
CA GLU A 64 -5.36 -15.57 -33.56
C GLU A 64 -6.36 -15.39 -32.41
N PHE A 65 -6.85 -14.18 -32.20
CA PHE A 65 -7.75 -13.84 -31.10
C PHE A 65 -8.93 -14.82 -30.93
N ILE A 66 -9.58 -15.19 -32.03
CA ILE A 66 -10.76 -16.08 -32.00
C ILE A 66 -10.40 -17.54 -31.71
N GLN A 67 -9.19 -17.97 -32.06
CA GLN A 67 -8.76 -19.34 -31.84
C GLN A 67 -8.59 -19.64 -30.34
N TYR A 68 -8.35 -18.63 -29.49
CA TYR A 68 -8.39 -18.81 -28.03
C TYR A 68 -9.73 -19.35 -27.56
N ILE A 69 -10.84 -18.82 -28.08
CA ILE A 69 -12.19 -19.22 -27.67
C ILE A 69 -12.42 -20.70 -27.99
N ASP A 70 -12.00 -21.13 -29.18
CA ASP A 70 -12.14 -22.52 -29.61
C ASP A 70 -11.31 -23.45 -28.71
N LYS A 71 -10.04 -23.09 -28.45
CA LYS A 71 -9.17 -23.84 -27.53
C LYS A 71 -9.71 -23.94 -26.11
N ILE A 72 -10.29 -22.85 -25.58
CA ILE A 72 -10.88 -22.87 -24.24
C ILE A 72 -12.13 -23.76 -24.22
N ASN A 73 -13.01 -23.64 -25.22
CA ASN A 73 -14.21 -24.47 -25.34
C ASN A 73 -13.87 -25.96 -25.44
N ASP A 74 -12.84 -26.32 -26.20
CA ASP A 74 -12.34 -27.70 -26.31
C ASP A 74 -11.93 -28.27 -24.94
N CYS A 75 -11.34 -27.44 -24.07
CA CYS A 75 -10.88 -27.84 -22.74
C CYS A 75 -11.98 -27.90 -21.67
N ILE A 76 -13.02 -27.04 -21.75
CA ILE A 76 -14.10 -27.00 -20.73
C ILE A 76 -15.24 -28.00 -21.02
N GLY A 77 -15.23 -28.64 -22.20
CA GLY A 77 -16.17 -29.70 -22.59
C GLY A 77 -17.47 -29.21 -23.24
N PRO A 78 -18.27 -30.11 -23.83
CA PRO A 78 -19.40 -29.75 -24.69
C PRO A 78 -20.58 -29.10 -23.95
N ASP A 79 -20.70 -29.35 -22.64
CA ASP A 79 -21.80 -28.83 -21.82
C ASP A 79 -21.57 -27.40 -21.33
N ARG A 80 -20.39 -26.83 -21.57
CA ARG A 80 -20.00 -25.49 -21.15
C ARG A 80 -19.40 -24.76 -22.33
N THR A 81 -19.93 -23.59 -22.67
CA THR A 81 -19.38 -22.78 -23.76
C THR A 81 -19.19 -21.35 -23.33
N LEU A 82 -18.12 -20.73 -23.80
CA LEU A 82 -17.91 -19.30 -23.60
C LEU A 82 -19.02 -18.50 -24.33
N PRO A 83 -19.66 -17.53 -23.66
CA PRO A 83 -20.78 -16.80 -24.23
C PRO A 83 -20.34 -15.75 -25.25
N ASN A 84 -21.30 -15.23 -26.01
CA ASN A 84 -21.19 -13.99 -26.80
C ASN A 84 -20.02 -13.92 -27.81
N LYS A 85 -19.56 -15.07 -28.34
CA LYS A 85 -18.47 -15.15 -29.35
C LYS A 85 -18.61 -14.13 -30.49
N ARG A 86 -19.82 -13.93 -31.01
CA ARG A 86 -20.09 -12.95 -32.08
C ARG A 86 -19.69 -11.52 -31.69
N ARG A 87 -20.03 -11.10 -30.47
CA ARG A 87 -19.77 -9.73 -30.03
C ARG A 87 -18.27 -9.48 -29.81
N LEU A 88 -17.54 -10.49 -29.35
CA LEU A 88 -16.08 -10.43 -29.24
C LEU A 88 -15.40 -10.31 -30.61
N ILE A 89 -15.94 -10.99 -31.64
CA ILE A 89 -15.48 -10.83 -33.03
C ILE A 89 -15.67 -9.39 -33.51
N GLU A 90 -16.81 -8.78 -33.21
CA GLU A 90 -17.11 -7.39 -33.56
C GLU A 90 -16.12 -6.42 -32.88
N ILE A 91 -15.86 -6.58 -31.58
CA ILE A 91 -14.85 -5.77 -30.83
C ILE A 91 -13.47 -5.87 -31.50
N ASN A 92 -13.04 -7.10 -31.82
CA ASN A 92 -11.77 -7.33 -32.50
C ASN A 92 -11.71 -6.65 -33.88
N SER A 93 -12.81 -6.72 -34.65
CA SER A 93 -12.91 -6.06 -35.96
C SER A 93 -12.79 -4.54 -35.84
N VAL A 94 -13.50 -3.92 -34.89
CA VAL A 94 -13.44 -2.48 -34.64
C VAL A 94 -12.01 -2.08 -34.24
N ARG A 95 -11.37 -2.84 -33.35
CA ARG A 95 -9.98 -2.60 -32.94
C ARG A 95 -9.01 -2.70 -34.11
N VAL A 96 -9.14 -3.71 -34.97
CA VAL A 96 -8.30 -3.87 -36.17
C VAL A 96 -8.47 -2.67 -37.10
N SER A 97 -9.70 -2.25 -37.37
CA SER A 97 -9.98 -1.07 -38.19
C SER A 97 -9.40 0.21 -37.59
N ALA A 98 -9.54 0.39 -36.28
CA ALA A 98 -8.99 1.54 -35.57
C ALA A 98 -7.46 1.58 -35.66
N LYS A 99 -6.80 0.44 -35.42
CA LYS A 99 -5.32 0.34 -35.37
C LYS A 99 -4.65 0.40 -36.74
N HIS A 100 -5.21 -0.27 -37.74
CA HIS A 100 -4.56 -0.42 -39.05
C HIS A 100 -5.09 0.54 -40.11
N HIS A 101 -6.31 1.03 -39.94
CA HIS A 101 -6.96 1.92 -40.92
C HIS A 101 -7.26 3.31 -40.34
N GLY A 102 -6.96 3.56 -39.07
CA GLY A 102 -7.21 4.85 -38.41
C GLY A 102 -8.70 5.18 -38.31
N ALA A 103 -9.57 4.18 -38.45
CA ALA A 103 -11.02 4.37 -38.38
C ALA A 103 -11.44 4.70 -36.94
N LEU A 104 -12.03 5.87 -36.73
CA LEU A 104 -12.53 6.27 -35.43
C LEU A 104 -13.69 5.36 -35.00
N PRO A 105 -13.62 4.67 -33.86
CA PRO A 105 -14.74 3.87 -33.38
C PRO A 105 -15.94 4.76 -33.01
N ASP A 106 -17.16 4.24 -33.15
CA ASP A 106 -18.37 4.92 -32.68
C ASP A 106 -18.43 4.86 -31.13
N ALA A 107 -18.48 6.02 -30.48
CA ALA A 107 -18.53 6.13 -29.03
C ALA A 107 -19.79 5.49 -28.41
N ARG A 108 -20.93 5.51 -29.11
CA ARG A 108 -22.17 4.86 -28.65
C ARG A 108 -22.05 3.34 -28.71
N GLU A 109 -21.45 2.82 -29.77
CA GLU A 109 -21.17 1.38 -29.85
C GLU A 109 -20.13 0.95 -28.80
N LEU A 110 -19.14 1.80 -28.53
CA LEU A 110 -18.11 1.55 -27.53
C LEU A 110 -18.69 1.34 -26.12
N ALA A 111 -19.66 2.16 -25.71
CA ALA A 111 -20.35 1.93 -24.43
C ALA A 111 -21.02 0.54 -24.38
N GLY A 112 -21.60 0.09 -25.50
CA GLY A 112 -22.11 -1.26 -25.65
C GLY A 112 -21.01 -2.32 -25.53
N TYR A 113 -19.88 -2.13 -26.21
CA TYR A 113 -18.73 -3.04 -26.12
C TYR A 113 -18.18 -3.18 -24.70
N VAL A 114 -18.17 -2.10 -23.91
CA VAL A 114 -17.79 -2.14 -22.49
C VAL A 114 -18.75 -3.05 -21.71
N ASP A 115 -20.06 -2.84 -21.83
CA ASP A 115 -21.06 -3.67 -21.12
C ASP A 115 -21.02 -5.15 -21.57
N ASP A 116 -20.86 -5.40 -22.87
CA ASP A 116 -20.76 -6.76 -23.41
C ASP A 116 -19.48 -7.46 -22.92
N THR A 117 -18.35 -6.74 -22.86
CA THR A 117 -17.10 -7.26 -22.29
C THR A 117 -17.25 -7.56 -20.81
N ARG A 118 -17.94 -6.71 -20.06
CA ARG A 118 -18.24 -6.92 -18.64
C ARG A 118 -18.97 -8.24 -18.42
N ARG A 119 -20.11 -8.41 -19.10
CA ARG A 119 -20.97 -9.61 -19.00
C ARG A 119 -20.23 -10.86 -19.45
N PHE A 120 -19.40 -10.74 -20.49
CA PHE A 120 -18.53 -11.81 -20.93
C PHE A 120 -17.55 -12.23 -19.84
N LEU A 121 -16.79 -11.29 -19.26
CA LEU A 121 -15.79 -11.58 -18.23
C LEU A 121 -16.42 -12.21 -16.99
N GLU A 122 -17.56 -11.70 -16.53
CA GLU A 122 -18.33 -12.28 -15.43
C GLU A 122 -18.73 -13.74 -15.71
N SER A 123 -19.38 -13.97 -16.85
CA SER A 123 -19.90 -15.28 -17.23
C SER A 123 -18.78 -16.29 -17.50
N ALA A 124 -17.76 -15.89 -18.27
CA ALA A 124 -16.63 -16.72 -18.61
C ALA A 124 -15.79 -17.07 -17.39
N CYS A 125 -15.60 -16.11 -16.46
CA CYS A 125 -14.86 -16.38 -15.23
C CYS A 125 -15.58 -17.42 -14.36
N LYS A 126 -16.91 -17.31 -14.29
CA LYS A 126 -17.74 -18.31 -13.59
C LYS A 126 -17.68 -19.69 -14.26
N VAL A 127 -17.63 -19.75 -15.59
CA VAL A 127 -17.50 -21.02 -16.33
C VAL A 127 -16.13 -21.65 -16.13
N VAL A 128 -15.04 -20.89 -16.31
CA VAL A 128 -13.68 -21.45 -16.35
C VAL A 128 -13.10 -21.66 -14.95
N PHE A 129 -13.30 -20.71 -14.03
CA PHE A 129 -12.64 -20.70 -12.71
C PHE A 129 -13.59 -20.94 -11.53
N ASP A 130 -14.90 -20.98 -11.79
CA ASP A 130 -15.96 -21.08 -10.78
C ASP A 130 -15.94 -19.95 -9.72
N CYS A 131 -15.37 -18.79 -10.06
CA CYS A 131 -15.27 -17.63 -9.18
C CYS A 131 -15.87 -16.36 -9.81
N ASP A 132 -16.11 -15.36 -8.97
CA ASP A 132 -16.54 -14.03 -9.40
C ASP A 132 -15.35 -13.21 -9.90
N PHE A 133 -15.44 -12.69 -11.13
CA PHE A 133 -14.35 -11.93 -11.75
C PHE A 133 -13.95 -10.69 -10.94
N TRP A 134 -14.93 -10.01 -10.34
CA TRP A 134 -14.72 -8.79 -9.54
C TRP A 134 -14.15 -9.08 -8.14
N HIS A 135 -14.17 -10.33 -7.68
CA HIS A 135 -13.72 -10.70 -6.33
C HIS A 135 -12.28 -11.24 -6.29
N LEU A 136 -11.61 -11.34 -7.44
CA LEU A 136 -10.21 -11.71 -7.53
C LEU A 136 -9.32 -10.64 -6.86
N SER A 137 -8.33 -11.03 -6.07
CA SER A 137 -7.49 -10.05 -5.35
C SER A 137 -6.09 -10.58 -5.11
N LEU A 138 -5.08 -9.70 -5.22
CA LEU A 138 -3.67 -10.01 -4.97
C LEU A 138 -3.27 -9.84 -3.49
N VAL A 139 -4.22 -9.83 -2.56
CA VAL A 139 -3.94 -9.61 -1.13
C VAL A 139 -2.92 -10.62 -0.57
N ASP A 140 -2.94 -11.86 -1.07
CA ASP A 140 -2.01 -12.91 -0.63
C ASP A 140 -0.54 -12.60 -1.00
N SER A 141 -0.32 -11.75 -2.01
CA SER A 141 1.03 -11.33 -2.41
C SER A 141 1.66 -10.25 -1.53
N LEU A 142 0.87 -9.66 -0.61
CA LEU A 142 1.37 -8.67 0.34
C LEU A 142 2.21 -9.36 1.44
N LYS A 143 3.22 -8.65 1.96
CA LYS A 143 3.93 -9.07 3.18
C LYS A 143 3.00 -8.95 4.38
N ASP A 144 3.24 -9.75 5.41
CA ASP A 144 2.42 -9.74 6.62
C ASP A 144 2.49 -8.39 7.33
N SER A 145 1.31 -7.81 7.57
CA SER A 145 1.12 -6.55 8.28
C SER A 145 -0.30 -6.47 8.84
N PRO A 146 -0.56 -5.58 9.83
CA PRO A 146 -1.92 -5.30 10.28
C PRO A 146 -2.86 -4.92 9.13
N SER A 147 -2.39 -4.09 8.20
CA SER A 147 -3.16 -3.66 7.02
C SER A 147 -3.49 -4.83 6.09
N LYS A 148 -2.56 -5.76 5.84
CA LYS A 148 -2.85 -6.99 5.08
C LYS A 148 -3.95 -7.81 5.77
N SER A 149 -3.90 -7.90 7.10
CA SER A 149 -4.90 -8.66 7.87
C SER A 149 -6.30 -8.08 7.69
N GLU A 150 -6.44 -6.74 7.68
CA GLU A 150 -7.71 -6.08 7.38
C GLU A 150 -8.15 -6.31 5.91
N LEU A 151 -7.22 -6.30 4.95
CA LEU A 151 -7.54 -6.57 3.54
C LEU A 151 -7.93 -8.03 3.27
N ILE A 152 -7.39 -9.00 4.03
CA ILE A 152 -7.85 -10.41 3.96
C ILE A 152 -9.29 -10.51 4.47
N LYS A 153 -9.62 -9.85 5.58
CA LYS A 153 -11.01 -9.78 6.07
C LYS A 153 -11.91 -9.13 5.01
N ALA A 154 -11.46 -8.07 4.34
CA ALA A 154 -12.22 -7.40 3.28
C ALA A 154 -12.44 -8.33 2.08
N GLN A 155 -11.44 -9.12 1.69
CA GLN A 155 -11.58 -10.13 0.65
C GLN A 155 -12.58 -11.24 1.03
N ASN A 156 -12.72 -11.58 2.31
CA ASN A 156 -13.76 -12.52 2.74
C ASN A 156 -15.15 -11.86 2.77
N ALA A 157 -15.24 -10.60 3.21
CA ALA A 157 -16.48 -9.83 3.20
C ALA A 157 -17.03 -9.66 1.77
N ILE A 158 -16.18 -9.41 0.78
CA ILE A 158 -16.61 -9.25 -0.62
C ILE A 158 -17.19 -10.57 -1.18
N LYS A 159 -16.62 -11.72 -0.83
CA LYS A 159 -17.16 -13.05 -1.20
C LYS A 159 -18.54 -13.30 -0.58
N ASN A 160 -18.77 -12.78 0.62
CA ASN A 160 -20.07 -12.83 1.31
C ASN A 160 -21.03 -11.73 0.86
N ARG A 161 -20.65 -10.89 -0.12
CA ARG A 161 -21.39 -9.71 -0.59
C ARG A 161 -21.69 -8.68 0.50
N ASP A 162 -20.89 -8.65 1.56
CA ASP A 162 -20.94 -7.61 2.60
C ASP A 162 -20.09 -6.43 2.19
N PHE A 163 -20.62 -5.62 1.26
CA PHE A 163 -19.88 -4.50 0.69
C PHE A 163 -19.63 -3.36 1.69
N HIS A 164 -20.47 -3.22 2.74
CA HIS A 164 -20.26 -2.23 3.79
C HIS A 164 -19.00 -2.56 4.60
N GLU A 165 -18.85 -3.82 4.97
CA GLU A 165 -17.69 -4.29 5.72
C GLU A 165 -16.42 -4.21 4.85
N VAL A 166 -16.49 -4.47 3.54
CA VAL A 166 -15.36 -4.25 2.61
C VAL A 166 -14.85 -2.82 2.69
N LEU A 167 -15.74 -1.83 2.55
CA LEU A 167 -15.37 -0.42 2.58
C LEU A 167 -14.77 -0.01 3.93
N THR A 168 -15.36 -0.50 5.02
CA THR A 168 -14.89 -0.24 6.39
C THR A 168 -13.50 -0.82 6.65
N LEU A 169 -13.29 -2.10 6.29
CA LEU A 169 -12.00 -2.77 6.45
C LEU A 169 -10.90 -2.16 5.58
N CYS A 170 -11.24 -1.73 4.36
CA CYS A 170 -10.31 -0.99 3.50
C CYS A 170 -9.92 0.37 4.11
N ARG A 171 -10.87 1.09 4.75
CA ARG A 171 -10.54 2.31 5.50
C ARG A 171 -9.60 2.00 6.66
N ARG A 172 -9.83 0.93 7.43
CA ARG A 172 -8.93 0.54 8.53
C ARG A 172 -7.52 0.29 8.04
N ALA A 173 -7.36 -0.39 6.90
CA ALA A 173 -6.06 -0.55 6.26
C ALA A 173 -5.43 0.79 5.86
N LEU A 174 -6.21 1.73 5.31
CA LEU A 174 -5.74 3.08 4.97
C LEU A 174 -5.30 3.86 6.21
N PHE A 175 -6.07 3.75 7.31
CA PHE A 175 -5.75 4.37 8.59
C PHE A 175 -4.41 3.87 9.13
N LEU A 176 -4.20 2.56 9.12
CA LEU A 176 -2.98 1.91 9.60
C LEU A 176 -1.74 2.32 8.80
N GLU A 177 -1.87 2.52 7.48
CA GLU A 177 -0.73 2.88 6.64
C GLU A 177 -0.43 4.40 6.64
N PHE A 178 -1.45 5.25 6.79
CA PHE A 178 -1.30 6.69 6.63
C PHE A 178 -1.82 7.49 7.83
N GLU A 179 -3.07 7.32 8.21
CA GLU A 179 -3.77 8.29 9.07
C GLU A 179 -3.40 8.19 10.55
N GLU A 180 -2.99 7.02 11.05
CA GLU A 180 -2.54 6.86 12.45
C GLU A 180 -1.43 7.85 12.81
N ALA A 181 -0.57 8.18 11.84
CA ALA A 181 0.51 9.15 12.05
C ALA A 181 0.01 10.60 12.17
N TYR A 182 -1.24 10.89 11.84
CA TYR A 182 -1.87 12.22 11.91
C TYR A 182 -2.82 12.38 13.11
N ASP A 183 -2.83 11.41 14.02
CA ASP A 183 -3.59 11.49 15.26
C ASP A 183 -3.02 12.58 16.19
N VAL A 184 -3.84 13.58 16.52
CA VAL A 184 -3.47 14.68 17.43
C VAL A 184 -3.84 14.42 18.89
N ARG A 185 -4.48 13.30 19.23
CA ARG A 185 -4.94 13.02 20.60
C ARG A 185 -3.83 13.06 21.64
N LEU A 186 -2.60 12.71 21.26
CA LEU A 186 -1.44 12.79 22.16
C LEU A 186 -1.20 14.22 22.68
N PHE A 187 -1.71 15.25 22.01
CA PHE A 187 -1.63 16.66 22.41
C PHE A 187 -2.74 17.12 23.37
N GLU A 188 -3.61 16.21 23.82
CA GLU A 188 -4.54 16.49 24.93
C GLU A 188 -3.82 16.67 26.26
N LYS A 189 -2.66 16.01 26.43
CA LYS A 189 -1.90 16.05 27.69
C LYS A 189 -0.86 17.17 27.66
N GLU A 190 -0.69 17.89 28.77
CA GLU A 190 0.27 19.00 28.88
C GLU A 190 1.74 18.55 28.80
N GLN A 191 2.04 17.31 29.19
CA GLN A 191 3.39 16.74 29.11
C GLN A 191 3.45 15.65 28.04
N ILE A 192 4.13 15.96 26.94
CA ILE A 192 4.31 15.07 25.79
C ILE A 192 5.80 14.87 25.60
N ASN A 193 6.22 13.62 25.43
CA ASN A 193 7.60 13.31 25.11
C ASN A 193 7.94 13.90 23.72
N ALA A 194 9.04 14.65 23.64
CA ALA A 194 9.51 15.28 22.39
C ALA A 194 9.67 14.26 21.25
N LEU A 195 10.06 13.02 21.56
CA LEU A 195 10.18 11.93 20.58
C LEU A 195 8.82 11.52 20.01
N THR A 196 7.79 11.39 20.86
CA THR A 196 6.43 11.07 20.40
C THR A 196 5.81 12.22 19.59
N SER A 197 6.09 13.47 19.97
CA SER A 197 5.65 14.66 19.21
C SER A 197 6.29 14.72 17.81
N ALA A 198 7.56 14.32 17.69
CA ALA A 198 8.29 14.32 16.41
C ALA A 198 7.76 13.29 15.40
N LEU A 199 7.18 12.18 15.86
CA LEU A 199 6.60 11.13 15.01
C LEU A 199 5.23 11.50 14.44
N CYS A 200 4.48 12.38 15.12
CA CYS A 200 3.22 12.89 14.59
C CYS A 200 3.47 13.67 13.30
N LYS A 201 2.59 13.49 12.31
CA LYS A 201 2.61 14.11 10.99
C LYS A 201 1.56 15.21 10.82
N ALA A 202 0.67 15.40 11.79
CA ALA A 202 -0.35 16.45 11.77
C ALA A 202 0.26 17.85 11.61
N PRO A 203 -0.46 18.84 11.06
CA PRO A 203 0.01 20.22 10.97
C PRO A 203 0.36 20.80 12.34
N GLN A 204 1.37 21.67 12.41
CA GLN A 204 1.83 22.25 13.69
C GLN A 204 0.72 22.98 14.47
N PHE A 205 -0.20 23.67 13.78
CA PHE A 205 -1.31 24.36 14.43
C PHE A 205 -2.28 23.41 15.17
N ALA A 206 -2.37 22.15 14.72
CA ALA A 206 -3.27 21.15 15.29
C ALA A 206 -2.64 20.40 16.48
N ARG A 207 -1.34 20.60 16.73
CA ARG A 207 -0.57 19.93 17.79
C ARG A 207 -0.66 20.69 19.12
N SER A 208 -1.86 21.03 19.55
CA SER A 208 -2.06 21.76 20.81
C SER A 208 -3.36 21.36 21.49
N ASN A 209 -3.36 21.39 22.82
CA ASN A 209 -4.57 21.18 23.61
C ASN A 209 -5.66 22.21 23.26
N SER A 210 -5.29 23.47 23.01
CA SER A 210 -6.26 24.50 22.65
C SER A 210 -6.98 24.19 21.34
N TYR A 211 -6.25 23.71 20.32
CA TYR A 211 -6.86 23.28 19.06
C TYR A 211 -7.85 22.14 19.28
N ILE A 212 -7.44 21.12 20.03
CA ILE A 212 -8.29 19.96 20.30
C ILE A 212 -9.58 20.39 21.00
N SER A 213 -9.46 21.19 22.08
CA SER A 213 -10.62 21.67 22.84
C SER A 213 -11.60 22.52 22.01
N GLN A 214 -11.12 23.17 20.95
CA GLN A 214 -11.91 24.08 20.13
C GLN A 214 -12.51 23.40 18.89
N TYR A 215 -11.80 22.46 18.27
CA TYR A 215 -12.13 21.94 16.94
C TYR A 215 -12.43 20.45 16.88
N VAL A 216 -12.02 19.65 17.89
CA VAL A 216 -12.34 18.22 17.92
C VAL A 216 -13.71 18.05 18.56
N THR A 217 -14.69 17.68 17.75
CA THR A 217 -16.09 17.53 18.18
C THR A 217 -16.54 16.08 18.22
N ASP A 218 -15.96 15.23 17.38
CA ASP A 218 -16.16 13.79 17.35
C ASP A 218 -14.82 13.01 17.31
N PRO A 219 -14.81 11.69 17.58
CA PRO A 219 -13.57 10.91 17.59
C PRO A 219 -12.81 10.86 16.25
N PHE A 220 -13.47 11.16 15.13
CA PHE A 220 -12.85 11.14 13.81
C PHE A 220 -12.08 12.45 13.55
N ASP A 221 -12.43 13.54 14.23
CA ASP A 221 -11.76 14.85 14.14
C ASP A 221 -10.33 14.84 14.71
N TYR A 222 -9.93 13.81 15.46
CA TYR A 222 -8.54 13.65 15.92
C TYR A 222 -7.55 13.41 14.76
N ILE A 223 -8.03 13.02 13.59
CA ILE A 223 -7.19 12.80 12.42
C ILE A 223 -7.11 14.10 11.60
N VAL A 224 -6.03 14.85 11.82
CA VAL A 224 -5.81 16.13 11.13
C VAL A 224 -4.73 15.99 10.07
N LEU A 225 -5.16 15.82 8.82
CA LEU A 225 -4.24 15.61 7.69
C LEU A 225 -3.53 16.91 7.27
N ASP A 226 -2.22 16.83 7.14
CA ASP A 226 -1.41 17.82 6.42
C ASP A 226 -1.38 17.43 4.94
N ARG A 227 -2.11 18.16 4.10
CA ARG A 227 -2.27 17.83 2.67
C ARG A 227 -0.95 17.86 1.92
N ASP A 228 -0.12 18.89 2.12
CA ASP A 228 1.16 19.01 1.43
C ASP A 228 2.08 17.85 1.79
N ARG A 229 2.04 17.42 3.06
CA ARG A 229 2.81 16.26 3.51
C ARG A 229 2.28 14.95 2.95
N ILE A 230 0.96 14.75 2.93
CA ILE A 230 0.34 13.57 2.28
C ILE A 230 0.76 13.52 0.81
N ASP A 231 0.64 14.62 0.09
CA ASP A 231 0.96 14.70 -1.33
C ASP A 231 2.44 14.38 -1.59
N SER A 232 3.33 14.89 -0.75
CA SER A 232 4.76 14.55 -0.78
C SER A 232 5.02 13.06 -0.53
N ASP A 233 4.33 12.48 0.45
CA ASP A 233 4.49 11.06 0.79
C ASP A 233 3.92 10.15 -0.32
N LEU A 234 2.77 10.48 -0.90
CA LEU A 234 2.20 9.76 -2.05
C LEU A 234 3.15 9.79 -3.26
N ALA A 235 3.74 10.95 -3.56
CA ALA A 235 4.71 11.09 -4.64
C ALA A 235 5.96 10.21 -4.40
N LYS A 236 6.51 10.20 -3.17
CA LYS A 236 7.66 9.35 -2.81
C LYS A 236 7.32 7.85 -2.95
N LEU A 237 6.11 7.47 -2.59
CA LEU A 237 5.62 6.10 -2.67
C LEU A 237 5.18 5.69 -4.08
N ARG A 238 5.11 6.66 -5.02
CA ARG A 238 4.58 6.49 -6.38
C ARG A 238 3.15 5.92 -6.36
N ILE A 239 2.34 6.45 -5.44
CA ILE A 239 0.91 6.17 -5.35
C ILE A 239 0.17 7.26 -6.11
N ASP A 240 -0.80 6.87 -6.93
CA ASP A 240 -1.64 7.82 -7.63
C ASP A 240 -2.47 8.65 -6.65
N HIS A 241 -2.46 9.97 -6.84
CA HIS A 241 -3.08 10.91 -5.92
C HIS A 241 -4.61 10.76 -5.91
N ALA A 242 -5.21 10.64 -7.10
CA ALA A 242 -6.65 10.48 -7.25
C ALA A 242 -7.12 9.16 -6.61
N MET A 243 -6.40 8.07 -6.83
CA MET A 243 -6.67 6.76 -6.23
C MET A 243 -6.73 6.85 -4.69
N TRP A 244 -5.73 7.46 -4.06
CA TRP A 244 -5.70 7.57 -2.59
C TRP A 244 -6.88 8.40 -2.06
N TRP A 245 -7.16 9.56 -2.68
CA TRP A 245 -8.29 10.39 -2.28
C TRP A 245 -9.64 9.74 -2.58
N ASN A 246 -9.76 8.98 -3.66
CA ASN A 246 -10.98 8.23 -3.98
C ASN A 246 -11.23 7.16 -2.94
N VAL A 247 -10.23 6.36 -2.55
CA VAL A 247 -10.38 5.39 -1.45
C VAL A 247 -10.89 6.09 -0.20
N ARG A 248 -10.23 7.19 0.21
CA ARG A 248 -10.63 7.93 1.41
C ARG A 248 -12.06 8.48 1.33
N ARG A 249 -12.49 8.98 0.17
CA ARG A 249 -13.85 9.53 -0.03
C ARG A 249 -14.92 8.47 -0.18
N LEU A 250 -14.57 7.28 -0.67
CA LEU A 250 -15.53 6.20 -0.94
C LEU A 250 -15.66 5.23 0.23
N THR A 251 -15.01 5.51 1.35
CA THR A 251 -15.01 4.66 2.55
C THR A 251 -15.40 5.49 3.79
N PRO A 252 -16.09 4.88 4.77
CA PRO A 252 -16.51 5.60 5.97
C PRO A 252 -15.29 6.01 6.79
N ASP A 253 -15.37 7.12 7.54
CA ASP A 253 -14.31 7.43 8.50
C ASP A 253 -14.25 6.36 9.60
N VAL A 254 -13.03 5.97 9.98
CA VAL A 254 -12.77 5.02 11.06
C VAL A 254 -11.76 5.60 12.03
N TYR A 255 -11.88 5.22 13.29
CA TYR A 255 -10.93 5.63 14.31
C TYR A 255 -10.78 4.54 15.36
N ARG A 256 -9.62 4.48 16.01
CA ARG A 256 -9.40 3.66 17.19
C ARG A 256 -8.56 4.44 18.18
N PHE A 257 -8.89 4.34 19.45
CA PHE A 257 -8.21 5.08 20.51
C PHE A 257 -6.82 4.52 20.82
N GLN A 258 -6.65 3.20 20.69
CA GLN A 258 -5.42 2.47 20.94
C GLN A 258 -5.31 1.30 19.95
N ARG A 259 -4.14 0.69 19.85
CA ARG A 259 -3.92 -0.42 18.91
C ARG A 259 -4.85 -1.61 19.16
N ASP A 260 -5.18 -1.87 20.41
CA ASP A 260 -6.02 -3.00 20.85
C ASP A 260 -7.46 -2.58 21.19
N SER A 261 -7.82 -1.31 21.00
CA SER A 261 -9.19 -0.86 21.24
C SER A 261 -10.12 -1.23 20.08
N GLU A 262 -11.41 -1.25 20.36
CA GLU A 262 -12.45 -1.39 19.33
C GLU A 262 -12.36 -0.27 18.28
N TRP A 263 -12.70 -0.61 17.04
CA TRP A 263 -12.78 0.35 15.94
C TRP A 263 -14.12 1.07 15.96
N LEU A 264 -14.07 2.39 15.98
CA LEU A 264 -15.19 3.26 15.69
C LEU A 264 -15.33 3.42 14.18
N THR A 265 -16.57 3.45 13.68
CA THR A 265 -16.87 3.67 12.26
C THR A 265 -17.98 4.71 12.16
N LYS A 266 -17.74 5.75 11.36
CA LYS A 266 -18.71 6.81 11.10
C LYS A 266 -19.74 6.30 10.10
N PHE A 267 -21.00 6.31 10.49
CA PHE A 267 -22.08 5.88 9.61
C PHE A 267 -22.49 7.04 8.69
N ASP A 268 -22.06 7.01 7.43
CA ASP A 268 -22.47 7.95 6.39
C ASP A 268 -23.47 7.28 5.44
N ILE A 269 -24.72 7.75 5.46
CA ILE A 269 -25.81 7.21 4.64
C ILE A 269 -25.47 7.24 3.15
N GLY A 270 -24.77 8.27 2.68
CA GLY A 270 -24.47 8.46 1.25
C GLY A 270 -23.43 7.46 0.71
N LEU A 271 -22.48 7.03 1.56
CA LEU A 271 -21.47 6.04 1.16
C LEU A 271 -22.06 4.63 0.95
N PHE A 272 -23.21 4.40 1.57
CA PHE A 272 -23.86 3.11 1.68
C PHE A 272 -25.08 2.96 0.75
N GLU A 273 -25.25 3.87 -0.21
CA GLU A 273 -26.29 3.72 -1.23
C GLU A 273 -26.15 2.39 -1.99
N PRO A 274 -27.20 1.56 -2.09
CA PRO A 274 -27.12 0.24 -2.72
C PRO A 274 -26.67 0.28 -4.19
N LYS A 275 -27.00 1.37 -4.89
CA LYS A 275 -26.66 1.52 -6.31
C LYS A 275 -25.14 1.68 -6.47
N GLY A 276 -24.51 0.68 -7.07
CA GLY A 276 -23.07 0.70 -7.39
C GLY A 276 -22.13 0.39 -6.22
N ILE A 277 -22.65 0.00 -5.05
CA ILE A 277 -21.81 -0.31 -3.87
C ILE A 277 -20.84 -1.47 -4.14
N GLU A 278 -21.27 -2.48 -4.91
CA GLU A 278 -20.44 -3.62 -5.33
C GLU A 278 -19.23 -3.16 -6.16
N MET A 279 -19.45 -2.29 -7.14
CA MET A 279 -18.38 -1.71 -7.96
C MET A 279 -17.43 -0.83 -7.14
N ARG A 280 -17.99 0.00 -6.23
CA ARG A 280 -17.18 0.83 -5.32
C ARG A 280 -16.31 -0.04 -4.41
N ALA A 281 -16.88 -1.08 -3.81
CA ALA A 281 -16.18 -1.99 -2.91
C ALA A 281 -15.05 -2.74 -3.63
N ALA A 282 -15.30 -3.24 -4.85
CA ALA A 282 -14.27 -3.86 -5.68
C ALA A 282 -13.13 -2.87 -6.00
N TYR A 283 -13.46 -1.68 -6.49
CA TYR A 283 -12.48 -0.62 -6.78
C TYR A 283 -11.63 -0.25 -5.56
N VAL A 284 -12.27 -0.04 -4.41
CA VAL A 284 -11.60 0.34 -3.17
C VAL A 284 -10.66 -0.76 -2.68
N LEU A 285 -11.11 -2.02 -2.70
CA LEU A 285 -10.29 -3.16 -2.28
C LEU A 285 -9.04 -3.29 -3.14
N GLU A 286 -9.19 -3.20 -4.46
CA GLU A 286 -8.06 -3.25 -5.40
C GLU A 286 -7.09 -2.10 -5.22
N SER A 287 -7.62 -0.88 -5.13
CA SER A 287 -6.84 0.33 -4.90
C SER A 287 -6.04 0.24 -3.61
N MET A 288 -6.66 -0.28 -2.54
CA MET A 288 -5.98 -0.45 -1.26
C MET A 288 -4.90 -1.53 -1.27
N ILE A 289 -5.10 -2.63 -1.99
CA ILE A 289 -4.05 -3.65 -2.16
C ILE A 289 -2.83 -3.04 -2.86
N GLU A 290 -3.04 -2.24 -3.91
CA GLU A 290 -1.94 -1.56 -4.61
C GLU A 290 -1.26 -0.50 -3.72
N ILE A 291 -2.03 0.31 -2.98
CA ILE A 291 -1.50 1.28 -2.01
C ILE A 291 -0.60 0.59 -0.98
N VAL A 292 -1.09 -0.47 -0.32
CA VAL A 292 -0.30 -1.23 0.68
C VAL A 292 0.94 -1.85 0.03
N ARG A 293 0.82 -2.39 -1.18
CA ARG A 293 1.96 -2.96 -1.91
C ARG A 293 3.04 -1.91 -2.15
N ARG A 294 2.68 -0.70 -2.60
CA ARG A 294 3.62 0.42 -2.84
C ARG A 294 4.33 0.84 -1.56
N VAL A 295 3.59 0.94 -0.45
CA VAL A 295 4.15 1.20 0.88
C VAL A 295 5.17 0.13 1.26
N GLN A 296 4.83 -1.15 1.12
CA GLN A 296 5.72 -2.26 1.47
C GLN A 296 6.98 -2.33 0.59
N ILE A 297 6.86 -2.06 -0.72
CA ILE A 297 8.00 -1.98 -1.63
C ILE A 297 8.93 -0.84 -1.20
N SER A 298 8.39 0.34 -0.92
CA SER A 298 9.19 1.49 -0.48
C SER A 298 9.91 1.21 0.83
N ARG A 299 9.20 0.68 1.84
CA ARG A 299 9.79 0.25 3.13
C ARG A 299 10.92 -0.76 2.94
N GLY A 300 10.78 -1.70 2.01
CA GLY A 300 11.83 -2.68 1.69
C GLY A 300 12.96 -2.16 0.80
N SER A 301 12.79 -0.99 0.17
CA SER A 301 13.80 -0.38 -0.71
C SER A 301 14.84 0.42 0.06
N TYR A 302 14.56 0.79 1.32
CA TYR A 302 15.56 1.38 2.21
C TYR A 302 16.62 0.34 2.53
N ARG A 303 17.79 0.49 1.91
CA ARG A 303 19.00 -0.23 2.31
C ARG A 303 19.59 0.50 3.50
N SER A 304 19.36 0.00 4.71
CA SER A 304 20.19 0.38 5.86
C SER A 304 21.51 -0.40 5.78
N SER A 305 22.62 0.25 6.09
CA SER A 305 23.92 -0.42 6.29
C SER A 305 23.89 -1.23 7.58
N GLY A 306 23.06 -2.27 7.65
CA GLY A 306 22.76 -3.00 8.89
C GLY A 306 22.08 -2.14 9.95
N THR A 307 21.47 -2.78 10.95
CA THR A 307 21.38 -2.18 12.29
C THR A 307 22.77 -1.73 12.67
N ALA A 308 22.95 -0.52 13.19
CA ALA A 308 24.24 -0.08 13.70
C ALA A 308 24.70 -1.13 14.72
N GLU A 309 25.63 -2.01 14.32
CA GLU A 309 26.19 -2.99 15.21
C GLU A 309 26.94 -2.19 16.27
N TYR A 310 26.45 -2.24 17.49
CA TYR A 310 27.20 -1.71 18.62
C TYR A 310 28.39 -2.62 18.82
N HIS A 311 29.58 -2.07 18.72
CA HIS A 311 30.78 -2.75 19.14
C HIS A 311 30.98 -2.51 20.63
N GLU A 312 31.52 -3.50 21.35
CA GLU A 312 31.93 -3.29 22.75
C GLU A 312 33.40 -2.89 22.78
N VAL A 313 33.73 -1.82 23.50
CA VAL A 313 35.12 -1.47 23.85
C VAL A 313 35.27 -1.49 25.36
N THR A 314 36.44 -1.93 25.83
CA THR A 314 36.75 -1.89 27.26
C THR A 314 37.44 -0.58 27.59
N ALA A 315 36.74 0.31 28.28
CA ALA A 315 37.31 1.57 28.76
C ALA A 315 38.23 1.30 29.95
N ALA A 316 39.43 1.89 29.93
CA ALA A 316 40.39 1.78 31.02
C ALA A 316 39.86 2.44 32.31
N PRO A 317 40.39 2.04 33.50
CA PRO A 317 40.03 2.67 34.76
C PRO A 317 40.28 4.18 34.75
N ASN A 318 39.36 4.95 35.33
CA ASN A 318 39.39 6.42 35.40
C ASN A 318 39.30 7.17 34.06
N SER A 319 39.06 6.48 32.95
CA SER A 319 38.83 7.11 31.64
C SER A 319 37.59 8.00 31.65
N LYS A 320 37.57 8.97 30.74
CA LYS A 320 36.51 9.99 30.67
C LYS A 320 35.72 9.81 29.37
N VAL A 321 34.41 9.78 29.49
CA VAL A 321 33.49 9.93 28.35
C VAL A 321 33.12 11.40 28.26
N LEU A 322 33.49 12.00 27.14
CA LEU A 322 33.45 13.42 26.87
C LEU A 322 32.20 13.78 26.05
N ARG A 323 31.66 14.97 26.23
CA ARG A 323 30.48 15.43 25.48
C ARG A 323 30.74 15.60 23.99
N ARG A 324 31.98 15.93 23.63
CA ARG A 324 32.46 16.14 22.26
C ARG A 324 33.75 15.35 22.05
N ALA A 325 34.05 14.99 20.80
CA ALA A 325 35.32 14.37 20.40
C ALA A 325 36.50 15.37 20.50
N LEU A 326 36.81 15.83 21.72
CA LEU A 326 37.85 16.80 22.03
C LEU A 326 38.33 16.56 23.46
N LEU A 327 39.63 16.47 23.70
CA LEU A 327 40.20 16.12 25.02
C LEU A 327 39.80 17.10 26.15
N GLU A 328 39.65 18.37 25.82
CA GLU A 328 39.26 19.46 26.73
C GLU A 328 37.73 19.59 26.90
N SER A 329 36.95 18.67 26.34
CA SER A 329 35.49 18.72 26.44
C SER A 329 34.99 18.41 27.85
N GLU A 330 33.79 18.90 28.17
CA GLU A 330 33.03 18.53 29.35
C GLU A 330 32.93 17.00 29.50
N VAL A 331 33.19 16.50 30.71
CA VAL A 331 33.08 15.07 31.06
C VAL A 331 31.65 14.75 31.39
N VAL A 332 31.02 13.88 30.60
CA VAL A 332 29.63 13.42 30.80
C VAL A 332 29.60 12.21 31.73
N TYR A 333 30.64 11.37 31.68
CA TYR A 333 30.78 10.22 32.56
C TYR A 333 32.25 9.90 32.83
N LYS A 334 32.53 9.40 34.03
CA LYS A 334 33.87 8.96 34.43
C LYS A 334 33.82 7.47 34.77
N VAL A 335 34.64 6.69 34.09
CA VAL A 335 34.78 5.26 34.35
C VAL A 335 35.37 5.08 35.74
N GLY A 336 34.85 4.10 36.49
CA GLY A 336 35.29 3.80 37.84
C GLY A 336 36.72 3.25 37.91
N SER A 337 37.07 2.72 39.08
CA SER A 337 38.39 2.12 39.34
C SER A 337 38.62 0.78 38.64
N SER A 338 37.58 0.17 38.08
CA SER A 338 37.64 -1.06 37.29
C SER A 338 37.37 -0.78 35.82
N PRO A 339 37.97 -1.54 34.88
CA PRO A 339 37.63 -1.45 33.46
C PRO A 339 36.14 -1.68 33.25
N THR A 340 35.53 -0.93 32.34
CA THR A 340 34.10 -1.02 32.04
C THR A 340 33.89 -1.21 30.55
N LYS A 341 33.09 -2.20 30.19
CA LYS A 341 32.67 -2.38 28.80
C LYS A 341 31.63 -1.33 28.45
N LEU A 342 31.86 -0.63 27.34
CA LEU A 342 30.96 0.37 26.81
C LEU A 342 30.59 0.00 25.38
N ARG A 343 29.32 0.22 25.02
CA ARG A 343 28.85 0.08 23.65
C ARG A 343 29.18 1.33 22.84
N VAL A 344 29.77 1.12 21.67
CA VAL A 344 30.18 2.18 20.75
C VAL A 344 29.63 1.93 19.36
N GLN A 345 29.35 3.00 18.64
CA GLN A 345 28.69 2.93 17.34
C GLN A 345 29.65 3.15 16.17
N TYR A 346 30.61 4.07 16.32
CA TYR A 346 31.59 4.39 15.29
C TYR A 346 32.80 5.09 15.89
N ARG A 347 33.88 5.16 15.11
CA ARG A 347 35.09 5.95 15.43
C ARG A 347 35.06 7.27 14.66
N SER A 348 35.41 8.36 15.32
CA SER A 348 35.54 9.69 14.73
C SER A 348 36.89 10.28 15.06
N PRO A 349 37.54 11.02 14.14
CA PRO A 349 38.67 11.88 14.51
C PRO A 349 38.22 12.96 15.51
N GLY A 350 39.18 13.48 16.28
CA GLY A 350 38.97 14.63 17.13
C GLY A 350 38.60 15.89 16.33
N LEU A 351 37.77 16.76 16.92
CA LEU A 351 37.34 18.02 16.29
C LEU A 351 38.49 19.00 16.02
N ASP A 352 39.60 18.87 16.75
CA ASP A 352 40.85 19.60 16.57
C ASP A 352 41.84 18.87 15.64
N GLY A 353 41.41 17.77 15.02
CA GLY A 353 42.25 16.89 14.20
C GLY A 353 43.22 16.02 15.00
N LYS A 354 43.13 16.00 16.34
CA LYS A 354 44.02 15.23 17.20
C LYS A 354 43.30 14.03 17.80
N GLY A 355 43.92 12.87 17.66
CA GLY A 355 43.41 11.62 18.21
C GLY A 355 42.15 11.10 17.52
N SER A 356 41.71 9.95 18.00
CA SER A 356 40.52 9.24 17.57
C SER A 356 39.65 8.97 18.78
N PHE A 357 38.33 9.04 18.58
CA PHE A 357 37.35 8.86 19.64
C PHE A 357 36.30 7.85 19.20
N TRP A 358 35.91 6.98 20.12
CA TRP A 358 34.74 6.13 19.98
C TRP A 358 33.49 6.88 20.41
N HIS A 359 32.46 6.89 19.57
CA HIS A 359 31.14 7.41 19.94
C HIS A 359 30.42 6.37 20.80
N VAL A 360 30.30 6.66 22.09
CA VAL A 360 29.68 5.82 23.11
C VAL A 360 28.17 6.05 23.10
N VAL A 361 27.43 4.96 23.00
CA VAL A 361 25.97 4.92 23.18
C VAL A 361 25.66 3.70 24.04
N ASP A 362 25.51 3.91 25.34
CA ASP A 362 25.29 2.83 26.30
C ASP A 362 24.00 3.05 27.08
N PHE A 363 23.36 1.96 27.48
CA PHE A 363 22.06 1.95 28.14
C PHE A 363 22.19 1.27 29.49
N TRP A 364 21.95 2.01 30.58
CA TRP A 364 21.96 1.45 31.92
C TRP A 364 20.57 1.54 32.54
N ALA A 365 20.14 0.43 33.14
CA ALA A 365 19.00 0.43 34.04
C ALA A 365 19.46 1.04 35.37
N SER A 366 18.97 2.24 35.68
CA SER A 366 19.01 2.76 37.05
C SER A 366 17.66 2.54 37.70
N ASP A 367 17.61 2.42 39.03
CA ASP A 367 16.40 2.10 39.81
C ASP A 367 15.21 3.06 39.63
N ASN A 368 15.33 4.12 38.82
CA ASN A 368 14.18 4.99 38.50
C ASN A 368 14.05 5.47 37.05
N HIS A 369 15.03 5.29 36.15
CA HIS A 369 14.88 5.57 34.70
C HIS A 369 15.93 4.82 33.87
N ASP A 370 15.58 4.47 32.63
CA ASP A 370 16.55 4.10 31.60
C ASP A 370 17.37 5.34 31.23
N SER A 371 18.61 5.41 31.71
CA SER A 371 19.52 6.49 31.36
C SER A 371 20.40 6.08 30.19
N ILE A 372 20.42 6.91 29.14
CA ILE A 372 21.28 6.71 27.97
C ILE A 372 22.55 7.53 28.16
N LEU A 373 23.71 6.87 28.16
CA LEU A 373 25.01 7.54 28.10
C LEU A 373 25.37 7.79 26.64
N ILE A 374 25.49 9.06 26.26
CA ILE A 374 25.94 9.48 24.93
C ILE A 374 27.16 10.37 25.09
N GLY A 375 28.26 10.02 24.41
CA GLY A 375 29.48 10.81 24.42
C GLY A 375 30.62 10.18 23.63
N TYR A 376 31.84 10.58 23.93
CA TYR A 376 33.05 10.23 23.20
C TYR A 376 34.13 9.74 24.15
N LEU A 377 34.64 8.54 23.92
CA LEU A 377 35.78 7.97 24.65
C LEU A 377 37.01 8.04 23.78
N SER A 378 38.15 8.49 24.31
CA SER A 378 39.40 8.49 23.54
C SER A 378 39.85 7.07 23.22
N GLU A 379 40.33 6.81 22.01
CA GLU A 379 40.86 5.49 21.63
C GLU A 379 42.10 5.12 22.46
N SER A 380 42.90 6.10 22.91
CA SER A 380 44.03 5.85 23.83
C SER A 380 43.59 5.35 25.21
N ASP A 381 42.33 5.57 25.56
CA ASP A 381 41.73 5.20 26.84
C ASP A 381 40.99 3.85 26.76
N THR A 382 41.12 3.14 25.63
CA THR A 382 40.57 1.79 25.43
C THR A 382 41.64 0.71 25.57
N GLN A 383 41.27 -0.42 26.15
CA GLN A 383 42.11 -1.63 26.19
C GLN A 383 41.80 -2.52 24.98
N PRO A 384 42.83 -3.21 24.43
CA PRO A 384 42.66 -4.11 23.29
C PRO A 384 41.76 -5.31 23.57
#